data_AF-A0A819SYC7-F1
#
_entry.id   AF-A0A819SYC7-F1
#
_cell.length_a   1.000
_cell.length_b   1.000
_cell.length_c   1.000
_cell.angle_alpha   90.00
_cell.angle_beta   90.00
_cell.angle_gamma   90.00
#
_symmetry.space_group_name_H-M   'P 1'
#
loop_
_entity.id
_entity.type
_entity.pdbx_description
1 polymer ?
#
loop_
_entity_poly.entity_id
_entity_poly.type
_entity_poly.pdbx_seq_one_letter_code
_entity_poly.pdbx_strand_id
1 'polypeptide(L)'
;MLENELEPYLPSKNASVLTTQSLGTLPAGVVPPHMLQRNTTANEVGPPPTLLPYQPGPPSNYLEHIRSGRKMLEEQEETDTNAAIHGNWTIENAKGRLHQYLQKNNLSQEYKYTSSGPDNLRTFFAELSIYIRECNQTIHARENGSTKQIASKSCALALVRQLYHLNIIEPFTGEKKKKQIEKTTPFRVTVSNDIVKELDEVIKLFNIQPVMINEQQANGSLLNPQILERFPPSERRTTSSIIQWVPPIPNWNPWIASNIDEGPLATATMESISEDLRHAEQCKMENELKCRLQERQNLPIPQYIIDDAIQHNQGAFCNVVVTQPRRIKRCEDLGNSCGYSVRFESILPRPYGSLLFCTVGVLLRKLESGLRGISHVIVDEIHERDINTDFLLVLLCDMLNAYSQLKVILMSATIDVTLFRQYFFNCSIVEIEGRTFGVREYFLEDMIQLLNFQPMNSLTSRKQNNKNRQLQDDDDDLGYEDSQADDIEDVNCNAICGKEYSRQTAAAMSQLSEKSLSFQLIEALISYICSLSDDGAILIFLPGWNLIQALLKYFQQHPRF
;
A
#
# COMPACT_ATOMS: atom_id res chain seq x y z
N MET A 1 4.07 -37.33 -52.99
CA MET A 1 5.26 -38.05 -53.48
C MET A 1 6.41 -37.06 -53.38
N LEU A 2 7.14 -37.12 -52.26
CA LEU A 2 8.54 -37.61 -52.17
C LEU A 2 9.48 -36.55 -52.81
N GLU A 3 10.51 -36.00 -52.17
CA GLU A 3 11.25 -36.35 -50.97
C GLU A 3 12.35 -35.28 -50.73
N ASN A 4 13.07 -35.39 -49.61
CA ASN A 4 14.31 -34.72 -49.20
C ASN A 4 14.16 -33.43 -48.36
N GLU A 5 14.74 -33.29 -47.17
CA GLU A 5 15.50 -34.16 -46.26
C GLU A 5 15.49 -33.37 -44.93
N LEU A 6 15.12 -34.02 -43.83
CA LEU A 6 15.06 -33.47 -42.48
C LEU A 6 15.96 -34.33 -41.60
N GLU A 7 17.03 -33.75 -41.07
CA GLU A 7 17.67 -34.21 -39.83
C GLU A 7 18.34 -33.03 -39.08
N PRO A 8 18.56 -33.17 -37.75
CA PRO A 8 18.35 -32.11 -36.77
C PRO A 8 19.64 -31.48 -36.25
N TYR A 9 19.61 -30.17 -35.99
CA TYR A 9 20.70 -29.47 -35.28
C TYR A 9 20.49 -29.52 -33.76
N LEU A 10 21.29 -30.33 -33.07
CA LEU A 10 21.59 -30.18 -31.64
C LEU A 10 22.84 -29.28 -31.45
N PRO A 11 22.94 -28.53 -30.34
CA PRO A 11 23.92 -27.46 -30.18
C PRO A 11 25.28 -27.97 -29.67
N SER A 12 26.37 -27.58 -30.33
CA SER A 12 27.74 -27.80 -29.85
C SER A 12 28.20 -26.70 -28.90
N LYS A 13 28.64 -27.11 -27.71
CA LYS A 13 29.52 -26.34 -26.81
C LYS A 13 30.84 -26.02 -27.53
N ASN A 14 31.25 -24.75 -27.52
CA ASN A 14 32.55 -24.35 -26.95
C ASN A 14 32.69 -22.83 -26.92
N ALA A 15 33.19 -22.38 -25.76
CA ALA A 15 33.40 -21.00 -25.39
C ALA A 15 34.66 -20.43 -26.05
N SER A 16 34.60 -19.15 -26.44
CA SER A 16 35.77 -18.29 -26.56
C SER A 16 35.40 -16.88 -26.09
N VAL A 17 36.08 -16.48 -25.03
CA VAL A 17 36.05 -15.18 -24.34
C VAL A 17 36.48 -14.07 -25.30
N LEU A 18 35.68 -13.01 -25.44
CA LEU A 18 36.11 -11.69 -25.89
C LEU A 18 35.30 -10.58 -25.18
N THR A 19 36.08 -9.81 -24.43
CA THR A 19 35.86 -8.55 -23.70
C THR A 19 34.85 -7.56 -24.26
N THR A 20 33.93 -7.12 -23.39
CA THR A 20 32.97 -6.02 -23.57
C THR A 20 33.58 -4.66 -23.20
N GLN A 21 33.49 -3.69 -24.11
CA GLN A 21 33.66 -2.26 -23.84
C GLN A 21 32.30 -1.61 -23.51
N SER A 22 32.27 -0.94 -22.35
CA SER A 22 31.49 0.23 -21.90
C SER A 22 30.05 0.50 -22.40
N LEU A 23 29.09 0.14 -21.55
CA LEU A 23 27.88 0.93 -21.22
C LEU A 23 28.11 1.39 -19.76
N GLY A 24 28.11 2.66 -19.36
CA GLY A 24 27.00 3.61 -19.47
C GLY A 24 26.26 3.70 -18.12
N THR A 25 26.93 4.12 -17.05
CA THR A 25 26.42 4.11 -15.67
C THR A 25 25.68 5.41 -15.33
N LEU A 26 24.37 5.34 -15.06
CA LEU A 26 23.57 6.36 -14.39
C LEU A 26 23.54 6.09 -12.86
N PRO A 27 23.24 7.09 -12.01
CA PRO A 27 23.94 7.30 -10.74
C PRO A 27 23.47 6.37 -9.62
N ALA A 28 24.42 5.67 -9.01
CA ALA A 28 24.24 4.98 -7.75
C ALA A 28 24.01 5.99 -6.62
N GLY A 29 23.03 5.70 -5.75
CA GLY A 29 22.77 6.48 -4.54
C GLY A 29 24.04 6.61 -3.68
N VAL A 30 24.17 7.78 -3.04
CA VAL A 30 25.32 8.16 -2.21
C VAL A 30 25.53 7.11 -1.11
N VAL A 31 26.69 6.46 -1.15
CA VAL A 31 27.14 5.55 -0.09
C VAL A 31 27.41 6.36 1.18
N PRO A 32 26.95 5.93 2.36
CA PRO A 32 27.20 6.61 3.62
C PRO A 32 28.71 6.82 3.87
N PRO A 33 29.14 7.98 4.42
CA PRO A 33 30.55 8.37 4.51
C PRO A 33 31.46 7.39 5.27
N HIS A 34 30.90 6.51 6.11
CA HIS A 34 31.68 5.54 6.89
C HIS A 34 32.20 4.34 6.07
N MET A 35 31.78 4.19 4.81
CA MET A 35 32.23 3.09 3.93
C MET A 35 33.26 3.51 2.86
N LEU A 36 33.76 4.75 2.90
CA LEU A 36 34.82 5.21 2.01
C LEU A 36 36.20 5.09 2.68
N GLN A 37 36.72 3.87 2.82
CA GLN A 37 38.16 3.69 3.09
C GLN A 37 38.91 3.62 1.76
N ARG A 38 39.60 4.71 1.40
CA ARG A 38 40.52 4.78 0.26
C ARG A 38 41.79 3.97 0.54
N ASN A 39 42.11 3.06 -0.38
CA ASN A 39 43.48 2.63 -0.62
C ASN A 39 44.25 3.80 -1.25
N THR A 40 45.14 4.45 -0.50
CA THR A 40 46.23 5.27 -1.06
C THR A 40 47.55 4.89 -0.41
N THR A 41 48.55 4.81 -1.27
CA THR A 41 49.93 4.38 -1.10
C THR A 41 50.70 5.06 0.03
N ALA A 42 51.53 4.24 0.68
CA ALA A 42 52.67 4.50 1.57
C ALA A 42 53.26 5.93 1.61
N ASN A 43 53.16 6.58 2.78
CA ASN A 43 54.28 6.94 3.67
C ASN A 43 53.75 7.73 4.88
N GLU A 44 54.37 7.51 6.05
CA GLU A 44 54.05 8.05 7.39
C GLU A 44 53.04 7.23 8.23
N VAL A 45 53.56 6.21 8.91
CA VAL A 45 52.85 5.44 9.94
C VAL A 45 53.00 6.17 11.29
N GLY A 46 52.00 6.96 11.67
CA GLY A 46 51.71 7.19 13.09
C GLY A 46 51.09 5.93 13.70
N PRO A 47 51.22 5.67 15.02
CA PRO A 47 50.61 4.48 15.62
C PRO A 47 49.09 4.54 15.41
N PRO A 48 48.44 3.41 15.06
CA PRO A 48 47.00 3.36 14.89
C PRO A 48 46.32 3.78 16.20
N PRO A 49 45.19 4.50 16.15
CA PRO A 49 44.44 4.82 17.35
C PRO A 49 44.07 3.51 18.03
N THR A 50 44.47 3.35 19.28
CA THR A 50 44.10 2.20 20.11
C THR A 50 42.58 2.15 20.14
N LEU A 51 42.00 1.16 19.44
CA LEU A 51 40.59 0.83 19.59
C LEU A 51 40.41 0.43 21.05
N LEU A 52 39.88 1.35 21.85
CA LEU A 52 39.46 1.03 23.21
C LEU A 52 38.49 -0.16 23.11
N PRO A 53 38.70 -1.24 23.88
CA PRO A 53 37.73 -2.31 23.95
C PRO A 53 36.36 -1.69 24.24
N TYR A 54 35.31 -2.15 23.55
CA TYR A 54 33.94 -1.82 23.90
C TYR A 54 33.79 -2.06 25.40
N GLN A 55 33.71 -0.97 26.17
CA GLN A 55 33.34 -1.06 27.57
C GLN A 55 31.82 -1.21 27.55
N PRO A 56 31.27 -2.35 28.02
CA PRO A 56 29.86 -2.40 28.31
C PRO A 56 29.58 -1.22 29.22
N GLY A 57 28.63 -0.37 28.84
CA GLY A 57 28.12 0.65 29.75
C GLY A 57 27.75 0.00 31.10
N PRO A 58 27.64 0.80 32.18
CA PRO A 58 27.12 0.27 33.44
C PRO A 58 25.84 -0.53 33.15
N PRO A 59 25.57 -1.64 33.85
CA PRO A 59 24.40 -2.46 33.58
C PRO A 59 23.15 -1.63 33.84
N SER A 60 22.72 -0.85 32.84
CA SER A 60 21.42 -0.23 32.83
C SER A 60 20.47 -1.40 32.80
N ASN A 61 19.62 -1.44 33.81
CA ASN A 61 18.64 -2.47 33.99
C ASN A 61 17.89 -2.58 32.65
N TYR A 62 17.80 -3.77 32.04
CA TYR A 62 17.13 -3.95 30.73
C TYR A 62 15.76 -3.25 30.67
N LEU A 63 15.10 -3.17 31.83
CA LEU A 63 13.86 -2.42 32.06
C LEU A 63 13.98 -0.91 31.87
N GLU A 64 15.06 -0.29 32.33
CA GLU A 64 15.33 1.14 32.17
C GLU A 64 15.59 1.51 30.70
N HIS A 65 16.30 0.66 29.95
CA HIS A 65 16.48 0.85 28.51
C HIS A 65 15.17 0.72 27.71
N ILE A 66 14.26 -0.17 28.14
CA ILE A 66 12.93 -0.25 27.53
C ILE A 66 12.09 0.99 27.87
N ARG A 67 12.09 1.43 29.13
CA ARG A 67 11.35 2.62 29.56
C ARG A 67 11.86 3.88 28.87
N SER A 68 13.18 4.07 28.78
CA SER A 68 13.77 5.21 28.07
C SER A 68 13.45 5.15 26.58
N GLY A 69 13.55 3.98 25.94
CA GLY A 69 13.14 3.79 24.56
C GLY A 69 11.66 4.11 24.31
N ARG A 70 10.77 3.71 25.22
CA ARG A 70 9.34 4.01 25.15
C ARG A 70 9.07 5.51 25.28
N LYS A 71 9.66 6.15 26.29
CA LYS A 71 9.53 7.60 26.51
C LYS A 71 10.03 8.41 25.31
N MET A 72 11.16 8.01 24.71
CA MET A 72 11.65 8.66 23.49
C MET A 72 10.69 8.50 22.31
N LEU A 73 10.06 7.33 22.16
CA LEU A 73 9.07 7.09 21.12
C LEU A 73 7.81 7.95 21.33
N GLU A 74 7.34 8.07 22.57
CA GLU A 74 6.21 8.95 22.92
C GLU A 74 6.54 10.43 22.63
N GLU A 75 7.73 10.90 22.99
CA GLU A 75 8.18 12.26 22.70
C GLU A 75 8.29 12.54 21.19
N GLN A 76 8.69 11.53 20.41
CA GLN A 76 8.72 11.61 18.95
C GLN A 76 7.32 11.66 18.35
N GLU A 77 6.38 10.83 18.83
CA GLU A 77 4.99 10.81 18.38
C GLU A 77 4.26 12.14 18.70
N GLU A 78 4.66 12.85 19.76
CA GLU A 78 4.12 14.18 20.09
C GLU A 78 4.66 15.34 19.22
N THR A 79 5.65 15.09 18.37
CA THR A 79 6.32 16.15 17.61
C THR A 79 5.49 16.56 16.38
N ASP A 80 4.92 17.77 16.44
CA ASP A 80 4.12 18.35 15.37
C ASP A 80 4.91 19.40 14.56
N THR A 81 5.19 19.09 13.30
CA THR A 81 5.96 19.96 12.39
C THR A 81 5.08 20.90 11.57
N ASN A 82 3.77 20.66 11.47
CA ASN A 82 2.89 21.33 10.52
C ASN A 82 1.74 22.13 11.17
N ALA A 83 1.74 22.31 12.49
CA ALA A 83 0.73 23.10 13.20
C ALA A 83 0.44 24.50 12.58
N ALA A 84 1.45 25.17 12.02
CA ALA A 84 1.30 26.52 11.47
C ALA A 84 0.31 26.61 10.30
N ILE A 85 0.19 25.56 9.47
CA ILE A 85 -0.76 25.52 8.34
C ILE A 85 -2.17 25.06 8.78
N HIS A 86 -2.32 24.64 10.04
CA HIS A 86 -3.55 24.11 10.60
C HIS A 86 -4.07 24.97 11.77
N GLY A 87 -3.93 26.29 11.67
CA GLY A 87 -4.44 27.20 12.68
C GLY A 87 -3.76 27.07 14.04
N ASN A 88 -2.50 26.62 14.07
CA ASN A 88 -1.71 26.38 15.28
C ASN A 88 -2.29 25.33 16.25
N TRP A 89 -3.15 24.43 15.76
CA TRP A 89 -3.62 23.27 16.52
C TRP A 89 -2.54 22.17 16.56
N THR A 90 -2.23 21.70 17.77
CA THR A 90 -1.19 20.71 18.10
C THR A 90 -1.74 19.56 18.94
N ILE A 91 -0.97 18.47 19.06
CA ILE A 91 -1.32 17.30 19.87
C ILE A 91 -1.63 17.69 21.33
N GLU A 92 -0.92 18.69 21.88
CA GLU A 92 -1.07 19.12 23.27
C GLU A 92 -2.38 19.90 23.54
N ASN A 93 -2.85 20.71 22.58
CA ASN A 93 -4.00 21.61 22.78
C ASN A 93 -5.31 21.11 22.16
N ALA A 94 -5.26 20.20 21.18
CA ALA A 94 -6.43 19.77 20.43
C ALA A 94 -7.45 18.99 21.28
N LYS A 95 -7.01 18.05 22.13
CA LYS A 95 -7.92 17.23 22.94
C LYS A 95 -8.82 18.08 23.85
N GLY A 96 -8.25 19.09 24.50
CA GLY A 96 -9.00 20.03 25.32
C GLY A 96 -10.01 20.85 24.51
N ARG A 97 -9.62 21.35 23.33
CA ARG A 97 -10.53 22.11 22.45
C ARG A 97 -11.68 21.25 21.91
N LEU A 98 -11.42 19.98 21.61
CA LEU A 98 -12.43 19.03 21.16
C LEU A 98 -13.45 18.77 22.26
N HIS A 99 -13.01 18.52 23.50
CA HIS A 99 -13.90 18.33 24.65
C HIS A 99 -14.80 19.57 24.87
N GLN A 100 -14.24 20.78 24.77
CA GLN A 100 -15.01 22.02 24.85
C GLN A 100 -16.07 22.12 23.75
N TYR A 101 -15.74 21.71 22.52
CA TYR A 101 -16.68 21.69 21.40
C TYR A 101 -17.80 20.67 21.62
N LEU A 102 -17.47 19.44 22.05
CA LEU A 102 -18.44 18.39 22.33
C LEU A 102 -19.42 18.80 23.44
N GLN A 103 -18.89 19.37 24.54
CA GLN A 103 -19.70 19.85 25.65
C GLN A 103 -20.65 20.99 25.21
N LYS A 104 -20.13 21.96 24.44
CA LYS A 104 -20.95 23.08 23.93
C LYS A 104 -22.10 22.61 23.05
N ASN A 105 -21.92 21.51 22.32
CA ASN A 105 -22.91 20.97 21.39
C ASN A 105 -23.76 19.82 21.97
N ASN A 106 -23.60 19.51 23.26
CA ASN A 106 -24.26 18.39 23.95
C ASN A 106 -24.04 17.04 23.23
N LEU A 107 -22.82 16.80 22.78
CA LEU A 107 -22.41 15.55 22.14
C LEU A 107 -21.70 14.68 23.17
N SER A 108 -22.27 13.51 23.47
CA SER A 108 -21.67 12.47 24.30
C SER A 108 -21.22 11.36 23.37
N GLN A 109 -19.94 11.42 22.96
CA GLN A 109 -19.32 10.43 22.11
C GLN A 109 -18.00 10.03 22.73
N GLU A 110 -17.78 8.71 22.79
CA GLU A 110 -16.59 8.11 23.37
C GLU A 110 -15.66 7.63 22.26
N TYR A 111 -14.36 7.61 22.56
CA TYR A 111 -13.38 7.02 21.67
C TYR A 111 -13.57 5.51 21.65
N LYS A 112 -13.65 4.95 20.45
CA LYS A 112 -13.57 3.50 20.26
C LYS A 112 -12.11 3.11 20.11
N TYR A 113 -11.63 2.17 20.90
CA TYR A 113 -10.24 1.73 20.85
C TYR A 113 -10.13 0.36 20.19
N THR A 114 -9.18 0.21 19.29
CA THR A 114 -8.80 -1.10 18.77
C THR A 114 -7.31 -1.29 18.93
N SER A 115 -6.88 -2.50 19.30
CA SER A 115 -5.45 -2.80 19.41
C SER A 115 -5.00 -3.69 18.27
N SER A 116 -3.80 -3.44 17.76
CA SER A 116 -3.23 -4.18 16.65
C SER A 116 -1.77 -4.51 16.91
N GLY A 117 -1.34 -5.63 16.32
CA GLY A 117 0.02 -6.15 16.47
C GLY A 117 0.18 -7.16 17.61
N PRO A 118 1.32 -7.85 17.65
CA PRO A 118 1.63 -8.81 18.71
C PRO A 118 1.87 -8.09 20.05
N ASP A 119 1.75 -8.82 21.17
CA ASP A 119 1.80 -8.21 22.52
C ASP A 119 3.07 -7.41 22.81
N ASN A 120 4.19 -7.76 22.17
CA ASN A 120 5.47 -7.04 22.31
C ASN A 120 5.60 -5.79 21.44
N LEU A 121 4.70 -5.56 20.48
CA LEU A 121 4.64 -4.43 19.55
C LEU A 121 3.19 -3.90 19.44
N ARG A 122 2.47 -3.89 20.56
CA ARG A 122 1.08 -3.49 20.61
C ARG A 122 0.95 -2.01 20.25
N THR A 123 0.13 -1.73 19.25
CA THR A 123 -0.29 -0.38 18.87
C THR A 123 -1.79 -0.24 19.10
N PHE A 124 -2.24 0.99 19.37
CA PHE A 124 -3.63 1.30 19.61
C PHE A 124 -4.12 2.26 18.52
N PHE A 125 -5.33 2.02 18.05
CA PHE A 125 -6.08 2.93 17.20
C PHE A 125 -7.20 3.53 18.04
N ALA A 126 -7.39 4.83 17.91
CA ALA A 126 -8.54 5.55 18.45
C ALA A 126 -9.40 6.05 17.30
N GLU A 127 -10.70 5.78 17.38
CA GLU A 127 -11.70 6.18 16.41
C GLU A 127 -12.77 7.05 17.07
N LEU A 128 -13.13 8.17 16.42
CA LEU A 128 -14.20 9.04 16.87
C LEU A 128 -14.91 9.69 15.67
N SER A 129 -16.24 9.68 15.69
CA SER A 129 -17.10 10.21 14.61
C SER A 129 -18.09 11.23 15.15
N ILE A 130 -17.99 12.49 14.73
CA ILE A 130 -18.80 13.60 15.25
C ILE A 130 -19.75 14.10 14.16
N TYR A 131 -21.04 14.14 14.45
CA TYR A 131 -22.03 14.78 13.57
C TYR A 131 -22.07 16.29 13.79
N ILE A 132 -21.80 17.05 12.74
CA ILE A 132 -21.79 18.51 12.75
C ILE A 132 -23.10 19.02 12.14
N ARG A 133 -23.87 19.76 12.94
CA ARG A 133 -25.17 20.28 12.52
C ARG A 133 -25.04 21.41 11.51
N GLU A 134 -24.01 22.24 11.64
CA GLU A 134 -23.77 23.43 10.83
C GLU A 134 -23.51 23.12 9.35
N CYS A 135 -22.84 22.00 9.06
CA CYS A 135 -22.58 21.53 7.69
C CYS A 135 -23.35 20.26 7.31
N ASN A 136 -24.25 19.78 8.18
CA ASN A 136 -25.04 18.56 7.98
C ASN A 136 -24.17 17.37 7.55
N GLN A 137 -23.02 17.21 8.20
CA GLN A 137 -21.99 16.24 7.82
C GLN A 137 -21.39 15.59 9.07
N THR A 138 -21.14 14.29 9.00
CA THR A 138 -20.34 13.58 10.00
C THR A 138 -18.87 13.67 9.63
N ILE A 139 -18.04 14.16 10.54
CA ILE A 139 -16.57 14.05 10.44
C ILE A 139 -16.12 12.81 11.19
N HIS A 140 -15.09 12.16 10.66
CA HIS A 140 -14.51 10.96 11.25
C HIS A 140 -12.99 11.13 11.34
N ALA A 141 -12.41 10.61 12.41
CA ALA A 141 -10.97 10.44 12.53
C ALA A 141 -10.66 9.07 13.10
N ARG A 142 -9.56 8.51 12.58
CA ARG A 142 -8.97 7.25 13.01
C ARG A 142 -7.46 7.42 12.98
N GLU A 143 -6.84 7.37 14.14
CA GLU A 143 -5.39 7.57 14.28
C GLU A 143 -4.80 6.48 15.16
N ASN A 144 -3.52 6.19 14.95
CA ASN A 144 -2.78 5.22 15.76
C ASN A 144 -1.81 5.90 16.74
N GLY A 145 -1.37 5.13 17.72
CA GLY A 145 -0.31 5.51 18.65
C GLY A 145 0.22 4.31 19.40
N SER A 146 1.39 4.48 20.03
CA SER A 146 2.00 3.48 20.90
C SER A 146 1.19 3.19 22.18
N THR A 147 0.39 4.16 22.63
CA THR A 147 -0.50 4.06 23.79
C THR A 147 -1.92 4.55 23.44
N LYS A 148 -2.93 4.09 24.19
CA LYS A 148 -4.33 4.60 24.06
C LYS A 148 -4.37 6.13 24.17
N GLN A 149 -3.56 6.71 25.07
CA GLN A 149 -3.50 8.15 25.28
C GLN A 149 -3.02 8.90 24.03
N ILE A 150 -1.89 8.48 23.45
CA ILE A 150 -1.34 9.13 22.25
C ILE A 150 -2.29 8.94 21.07
N ALA A 151 -2.83 7.74 20.86
CA ALA A 151 -3.82 7.49 19.81
C ALA A 151 -5.03 8.43 19.93
N SER A 152 -5.57 8.62 21.14
CA SER A 152 -6.68 9.56 21.37
C SER A 152 -6.31 11.03 21.16
N LYS A 153 -5.10 11.45 21.53
CA LYS A 153 -4.62 12.83 21.30
C LYS A 153 -4.45 13.09 19.80
N SER A 154 -3.88 12.15 19.04
CA SER A 154 -3.75 12.23 17.59
C SER A 154 -5.11 12.24 16.89
N CYS A 155 -6.03 11.37 17.30
CA CYS A 155 -7.40 11.35 16.79
C CYS A 155 -8.12 12.69 17.06
N ALA A 156 -7.95 13.26 18.25
CA ALA A 156 -8.50 14.57 18.57
C ALA A 156 -7.90 15.68 17.72
N LEU A 157 -6.59 15.64 17.48
CA LEU A 157 -5.91 16.59 16.60
C LEU A 157 -6.47 16.55 15.18
N ALA A 158 -6.65 15.36 14.62
CA ALA A 158 -7.22 15.20 13.28
C ALA A 158 -8.62 15.82 13.19
N LEU A 159 -9.51 15.57 14.18
CA LEU A 159 -10.85 16.16 14.21
C LEU A 159 -10.83 17.69 14.36
N VAL A 160 -10.01 18.22 15.26
CA VAL A 160 -9.88 19.67 15.47
C VAL A 160 -9.36 20.37 14.21
N ARG A 161 -8.38 19.77 13.53
CA ARG A 161 -7.88 20.32 12.25
C ARG A 161 -8.93 20.28 11.15
N GLN A 162 -9.76 19.23 11.08
CA GLN A 162 -10.91 19.17 10.17
C GLN A 162 -11.93 20.26 10.50
N LEU A 163 -12.31 20.43 11.78
CA LEU A 163 -13.22 21.49 12.22
C LEU A 163 -12.70 22.90 11.88
N TYR A 164 -11.39 23.12 12.00
CA TYR A 164 -10.73 24.38 11.66
C TYR A 164 -10.84 24.67 10.16
N HIS A 165 -10.52 23.70 9.30
CA HIS A 165 -10.60 23.85 7.85
C HIS A 165 -12.04 23.96 7.32
N LEU A 166 -13.01 23.43 8.08
CA LEU A 166 -14.45 23.64 7.85
C LEU A 166 -14.94 25.01 8.37
N ASN A 167 -14.05 25.85 8.92
CA ASN A 167 -14.36 27.16 9.52
C ASN A 167 -15.38 27.11 10.68
N ILE A 168 -15.46 25.97 11.39
CA ILE A 168 -16.34 25.80 12.55
C ILE A 168 -15.67 26.30 13.82
N ILE A 169 -14.33 26.19 13.87
CA ILE A 169 -13.51 26.66 14.98
C ILE A 169 -12.45 27.66 14.50
N GLU A 170 -12.13 28.60 15.38
CA GLU A 170 -11.09 29.61 15.22
C GLU A 170 -9.67 29.01 15.28
N PRO A 171 -8.65 29.70 14.73
CA PRO A 171 -7.26 29.31 14.97
C PRO A 171 -6.89 29.47 16.45
N PHE A 172 -5.97 28.63 16.92
CA PHE A 172 -5.42 28.73 18.27
C PHE A 172 -4.58 30.01 18.43
N THR A 173 -4.95 30.84 19.40
CA THR A 173 -4.31 32.12 19.72
C THR A 173 -3.38 32.08 20.93
N GLY A 174 -3.30 30.94 21.63
CA GLY A 174 -2.45 30.79 22.82
C GLY A 174 -0.95 30.73 22.49
N GLU A 175 -0.12 31.07 23.48
CA GLU A 175 1.33 30.92 23.35
C GLU A 175 1.72 29.45 23.23
N LYS A 176 2.52 29.12 22.22
CA LYS A 176 3.08 27.78 22.06
C LYS A 176 4.04 27.52 23.21
N LYS A 177 3.83 26.43 23.97
CA LYS A 177 4.88 25.92 24.86
C LYS A 177 6.06 25.52 23.98
N LYS A 178 7.09 26.37 23.95
CA LYS A 178 8.38 25.97 23.39
C LYS A 178 8.95 24.93 24.36
N LYS A 179 8.90 23.64 24.01
CA LYS A 179 9.68 22.61 24.72
C LYS A 179 11.10 23.16 24.82
N GLN A 180 11.69 23.12 26.03
CA GLN A 180 13.06 23.61 26.24
C GLN A 180 13.96 22.83 25.30
N ILE A 181 14.44 23.48 24.25
CA ILE A 181 15.35 22.87 23.29
C ILE A 181 16.63 22.63 24.09
N GLU A 182 16.93 21.37 24.37
CA GLU A 182 18.22 20.97 24.90
C GLU A 182 19.25 21.43 23.88
N LYS A 183 19.99 22.50 24.22
CA LYS A 183 20.95 23.10 23.30
C LYS A 183 22.06 22.09 23.09
N THR A 184 22.00 21.37 21.97
CA THR A 184 23.09 20.50 21.54
C THR A 184 24.39 21.29 21.55
N THR A 185 25.47 20.69 22.07
CA THR A 185 26.78 21.34 22.10
C THR A 185 27.16 21.78 20.68
N PRO A 186 27.53 23.05 20.45
CA PRO A 186 27.87 23.53 19.12
C PRO A 186 28.95 22.67 18.47
N PHE A 187 28.67 22.12 17.29
CA PHE A 187 29.67 21.40 16.52
C PHE A 187 30.60 22.42 15.84
N ARG A 188 31.88 22.41 16.22
CA ARG A 188 32.86 23.36 15.67
C ARG A 188 33.21 22.96 14.23
N VAL A 189 32.80 23.77 13.27
CA VAL A 189 33.14 23.62 11.86
C VAL A 189 34.24 24.64 11.50
N THR A 190 35.31 24.17 10.87
CA THR A 190 36.37 25.02 10.29
C THR A 190 36.47 24.74 8.80
N VAL A 191 36.46 25.79 7.99
CA VAL A 191 36.56 25.70 6.53
C VAL A 191 37.94 26.19 6.11
N SER A 192 38.59 25.48 5.17
CA SER A 192 39.88 25.89 4.60
C SER A 192 39.74 27.12 3.72
N ASN A 193 40.79 27.94 3.66
CA ASN A 193 40.80 29.18 2.88
C ASN A 193 40.55 28.98 1.37
N ASP A 194 40.88 27.80 0.81
CA ASP A 194 40.65 27.52 -0.60
C ASP A 194 39.15 27.37 -0.92
N ILE A 195 38.40 26.67 -0.06
CA ILE A 195 36.94 26.56 -0.16
C ILE A 195 36.26 27.92 0.01
N VAL A 196 36.80 28.79 0.88
CA VAL A 196 36.26 30.15 1.05
C VAL A 196 36.43 30.96 -0.24
N LYS A 197 37.56 30.84 -0.92
CA LYS A 197 37.78 31.51 -2.21
C LYS A 197 36.86 30.98 -3.30
N GLU A 198 36.72 29.66 -3.41
CA GLU A 198 35.78 29.04 -4.36
C GLU A 198 34.33 29.50 -4.09
N LEU A 199 33.94 29.62 -2.81
CA LEU A 199 32.63 30.12 -2.43
C LEU A 199 32.44 31.59 -2.84
N ASP A 200 33.44 32.45 -2.63
CA ASP A 200 33.41 33.85 -3.06
C ASP A 200 33.30 33.99 -4.59
N GLU A 201 33.94 33.10 -5.35
CA GLU A 201 33.82 33.04 -6.81
C GLU A 201 32.40 32.68 -7.24
N VAL A 202 31.79 31.67 -6.60
CA VAL A 202 30.41 31.25 -6.86
C VAL A 202 29.40 32.35 -6.49
N ILE A 203 29.58 33.00 -5.33
CA ILE A 203 28.75 34.13 -4.88
C ILE A 203 28.76 35.26 -5.92
N LYS A 204 29.95 35.59 -6.46
CA LYS A 204 30.10 36.59 -7.52
C LYS A 204 29.47 36.15 -8.83
N LEU A 205 29.68 34.88 -9.23
CA LEU A 205 29.18 34.33 -10.48
C LEU A 205 27.65 34.37 -10.57
N PHE A 206 26.96 33.99 -9.49
CA PHE A 206 25.50 33.99 -9.39
C PHE A 206 24.91 35.28 -8.81
N ASN A 207 25.75 36.29 -8.54
CA ASN A 207 25.38 37.59 -7.95
C ASN A 207 24.53 37.44 -6.67
N ILE A 208 24.93 36.53 -5.80
CA ILE A 208 24.24 36.22 -4.53
C ILE A 208 24.62 37.31 -3.51
N GLN A 209 23.63 37.91 -2.85
CA GLN A 209 23.85 38.86 -1.76
C GLN A 209 23.87 38.13 -0.40
N PRO A 210 25.04 37.90 0.23
CA PRO A 210 25.10 37.18 1.49
C PRO A 210 24.45 37.99 2.63
N VAL A 211 23.80 37.28 3.56
CA VAL A 211 23.22 37.88 4.77
C VAL A 211 24.35 38.20 5.75
N MET A 212 24.59 39.48 6.02
CA MET A 212 25.58 39.93 6.99
C MET A 212 24.99 39.90 8.40
N ILE A 213 25.54 39.08 9.30
CA ILE A 213 25.13 39.08 10.71
C ILE A 213 26.05 40.02 11.51
N ASN A 214 25.46 40.89 12.33
CA ASN A 214 26.17 41.56 13.42
C ASN A 214 26.17 40.64 14.65
N GLU A 215 27.30 40.53 15.37
CA GLU A 215 27.49 39.63 16.53
C GLU A 215 26.42 39.72 17.63
N GLN A 216 25.60 40.79 17.63
CA GLN A 216 24.50 41.00 18.57
C GLN A 216 23.17 40.30 18.19
N GLN A 217 23.03 39.79 16.96
CA GLN A 217 21.83 39.10 16.46
C GLN A 217 22.07 37.57 16.33
N ALA A 218 22.34 36.91 17.45
CA ALA A 218 22.68 35.48 17.49
C ALA A 218 21.58 34.51 17.01
N ASN A 219 20.34 34.98 16.79
CA ASN A 219 19.18 34.16 16.41
C ASN A 219 18.53 34.58 15.07
N GLY A 220 19.23 35.36 14.23
CA GLY A 220 18.73 35.76 12.92
C GLY A 220 18.69 34.60 11.92
N SER A 221 17.73 34.60 10.99
CA SER A 221 17.72 33.65 9.87
C SER A 221 18.86 33.97 8.90
N LEU A 222 19.66 32.96 8.56
CA LEU A 222 20.72 33.03 7.56
C LEU A 222 20.24 32.73 6.13
N LEU A 223 18.95 32.47 5.95
CA LEU A 223 18.37 32.19 4.64
C LEU A 223 18.38 33.47 3.80
N ASN A 224 19.05 33.42 2.65
CA ASN A 224 19.02 34.50 1.68
C ASN A 224 17.66 34.50 0.95
N PRO A 225 16.86 35.60 1.02
CA PRO A 225 15.57 35.68 0.33
C PRO A 225 15.69 35.94 -1.18
N GLN A 226 16.90 36.07 -1.73
CA GLN A 226 17.12 36.34 -3.15
C GLN A 226 16.66 35.18 -4.03
N ILE A 227 15.69 35.46 -4.90
CA ILE A 227 15.20 34.53 -5.91
C ILE A 227 16.12 34.63 -7.13
N LEU A 228 16.97 33.62 -7.34
CA LEU A 228 17.93 33.58 -8.46
C LEU A 228 17.26 33.28 -9.80
N GLU A 229 16.13 32.59 -9.79
CA GLU A 229 15.37 32.25 -10.98
C GLU A 229 13.88 32.32 -10.66
N ARG A 230 13.14 33.14 -11.40
CA ARG A 230 11.67 33.09 -11.38
C ARG A 230 11.23 32.07 -12.40
N PHE A 231 10.93 30.87 -11.94
CA PHE A 231 10.11 29.97 -12.75
C PHE A 231 8.79 30.68 -13.02
N PRO A 232 8.32 30.73 -14.29
CA PRO A 232 6.97 31.21 -14.54
C PRO A 232 6.05 30.43 -13.61
N PRO A 233 5.16 31.10 -12.85
CA PRO A 233 4.19 30.38 -12.04
C PRO A 233 3.52 29.39 -12.97
N SER A 234 3.50 28.11 -12.59
CA SER A 234 2.77 27.10 -13.35
C SER A 234 1.38 27.67 -13.60
N GLU A 235 1.09 28.03 -14.86
CA GLU A 235 -0.20 28.60 -15.20
C GLU A 235 -1.22 27.58 -14.73
N ARG A 236 -2.07 27.95 -13.76
CA ARG A 236 -3.25 27.15 -13.47
C ARG A 236 -3.99 27.10 -14.78
N ARG A 237 -3.97 25.94 -15.46
CA ARG A 237 -4.85 25.69 -16.59
C ARG A 237 -6.26 25.91 -16.03
N THR A 238 -6.83 27.06 -16.35
CA THR A 238 -8.12 27.55 -15.83
C THR A 238 -9.29 26.76 -16.39
N THR A 239 -9.05 25.95 -17.43
CA THR A 239 -9.98 24.93 -17.84
C THR A 239 -9.70 23.68 -16.99
N SER A 240 -10.63 23.37 -16.08
CA SER A 240 -10.81 22.01 -15.56
C SER A 240 -11.11 21.11 -16.77
N SER A 241 -10.05 20.74 -17.48
CA SER A 241 -10.17 19.94 -18.69
C SER A 241 -10.43 18.52 -18.24
N ILE A 242 -11.64 18.06 -18.55
CA ILE A 242 -11.99 16.65 -18.43
C ILE A 242 -10.99 15.86 -19.26
N ILE A 243 -10.58 14.69 -18.75
CA ILE A 243 -9.65 13.81 -19.44
C ILE A 243 -10.15 13.54 -20.86
N GLN A 244 -9.32 13.81 -21.85
CA GLN A 244 -9.74 13.72 -23.25
C GLN A 244 -10.09 12.28 -23.63
N TRP A 245 -11.28 12.11 -24.19
CA TRP A 245 -11.77 10.84 -24.70
C TRP A 245 -12.38 11.02 -26.09
N VAL A 246 -12.17 10.03 -26.96
CA VAL A 246 -12.85 9.84 -28.24
C VAL A 246 -13.05 8.35 -28.47
N PRO A 247 -14.11 7.94 -29.19
CA PRO A 247 -14.27 6.53 -29.58
C PRO A 247 -13.09 6.05 -30.45
N PRO A 248 -12.96 4.74 -30.70
CA PRO A 248 -11.93 4.22 -31.61
C PRO A 248 -11.97 4.90 -32.98
N ILE A 249 -10.79 5.32 -33.45
CA ILE A 249 -10.58 6.04 -34.71
C ILE A 249 -9.51 5.33 -35.55
N PRO A 250 -9.56 5.46 -36.89
CA PRO A 250 -8.51 4.93 -37.76
C PRO A 250 -7.17 5.63 -37.52
N ASN A 251 -6.07 4.95 -37.83
CA ASN A 251 -4.71 5.46 -37.69
C ASN A 251 -4.37 5.96 -36.25
N TRP A 252 -4.82 5.23 -35.23
CA TRP A 252 -4.54 5.56 -33.84
C TRP A 252 -4.34 4.30 -33.01
N ASN A 253 -3.25 4.27 -32.25
CA ASN A 253 -2.99 3.21 -31.29
C ASN A 253 -3.35 3.69 -29.87
N PRO A 254 -4.43 3.16 -29.26
CA PRO A 254 -4.88 3.58 -27.93
C PRO A 254 -3.92 3.17 -26.82
N TRP A 255 -3.07 2.16 -27.04
CA TRP A 255 -2.20 1.61 -26.01
C TRP A 255 -0.92 2.43 -25.82
N ILE A 256 -0.45 3.10 -26.87
CA ILE A 256 0.71 4.01 -26.83
C ILE A 256 0.31 5.48 -26.95
N ALA A 257 -0.96 5.77 -27.24
CA ALA A 257 -1.50 7.11 -27.45
C ALA A 257 -0.76 7.88 -28.57
N SER A 258 -0.57 7.23 -29.72
CA SER A 258 0.05 7.83 -30.91
C SER A 258 -0.60 7.35 -32.21
N ASN A 259 -0.33 8.07 -33.30
CA ASN A 259 -0.70 7.64 -34.65
C ASN A 259 0.07 6.38 -35.08
N ILE A 260 -0.49 5.65 -36.03
CA ILE A 260 0.08 4.44 -36.63
C ILE A 260 0.69 4.82 -37.99
N ASP A 261 1.95 5.23 -38.00
CA ASP A 261 2.55 5.81 -39.20
C ASP A 261 2.99 4.75 -40.24
N GLU A 262 3.09 3.48 -39.85
CA GLU A 262 3.62 2.39 -40.68
C GLU A 262 2.72 1.15 -40.71
N GLY A 263 2.80 0.38 -41.80
CA GLY A 263 2.12 -0.91 -41.97
C GLY A 263 0.69 -0.82 -42.51
N PRO A 264 0.02 -1.98 -42.67
CA PRO A 264 -1.31 -2.05 -43.30
C PRO A 264 -2.39 -1.27 -42.54
N LEU A 265 -2.25 -1.16 -41.21
CA LEU A 265 -3.21 -0.47 -40.34
C LEU A 265 -3.17 1.07 -40.49
N ALA A 266 -2.11 1.64 -41.04
CA ALA A 266 -1.97 3.09 -41.23
C ALA A 266 -3.03 3.65 -42.21
N THR A 267 -3.46 2.83 -43.18
CA THR A 267 -4.41 3.22 -44.25
C THR A 267 -5.72 2.41 -44.22
N ALA A 268 -5.81 1.40 -43.36
CA ALA A 268 -7.00 0.56 -43.25
C ALA A 268 -8.18 1.33 -42.63
N THR A 269 -9.38 1.07 -43.15
CA THR A 269 -10.62 1.58 -42.55
C THR A 269 -11.04 0.71 -41.38
N MET A 270 -11.85 1.26 -40.47
CA MET A 270 -12.35 0.52 -39.30
C MET A 270 -13.19 -0.70 -39.71
N GLU A 271 -13.91 -0.62 -40.83
CA GLU A 271 -14.71 -1.70 -41.39
C GLU A 271 -13.82 -2.84 -41.91
N SER A 272 -12.75 -2.51 -42.64
CA SER A 272 -11.79 -3.51 -43.14
C SER A 272 -11.12 -4.23 -41.97
N ILE A 273 -10.66 -3.49 -40.96
CA ILE A 273 -10.04 -4.08 -39.76
C ILE A 273 -11.04 -4.99 -39.04
N SER A 274 -12.31 -4.59 -38.94
CA SER A 274 -13.35 -5.41 -38.30
C SER A 274 -13.65 -6.70 -39.06
N GLU A 275 -13.67 -6.64 -40.40
CA GLU A 275 -13.86 -7.81 -41.25
C GLU A 275 -12.69 -8.79 -41.14
N ASP A 276 -11.45 -8.28 -41.13
CA ASP A 276 -10.25 -9.09 -40.93
C ASP A 276 -10.26 -9.79 -39.56
N LEU A 277 -10.63 -9.06 -38.50
CA LEU A 277 -10.76 -9.62 -37.14
C LEU A 277 -11.82 -10.73 -37.08
N ARG A 278 -12.97 -10.52 -37.72
CA ARG A 278 -14.04 -11.51 -37.78
C ARG A 278 -13.63 -12.75 -38.56
N HIS A 279 -12.97 -12.58 -39.69
CA HIS A 279 -12.45 -13.69 -40.50
C HIS A 279 -11.40 -14.49 -39.71
N ALA A 280 -10.49 -13.81 -39.03
CA ALA A 280 -9.48 -14.46 -38.18
C ALA A 280 -10.11 -15.30 -37.06
N GLU A 281 -11.12 -14.78 -36.36
CA GLU A 281 -11.83 -15.53 -35.32
C GLU A 281 -12.65 -16.72 -35.88
N GLN A 282 -13.25 -16.58 -37.07
CA GLN A 282 -13.94 -17.69 -37.74
C GLN A 282 -12.97 -18.83 -38.10
N CYS A 283 -11.80 -18.51 -38.66
CA CYS A 283 -10.76 -19.48 -38.95
C CYS A 283 -10.22 -20.18 -37.68
N LYS A 284 -10.17 -19.49 -36.54
CA LYS A 284 -9.84 -20.11 -35.24
C LYS A 284 -10.93 -21.09 -34.78
N MET A 285 -12.20 -20.72 -34.93
CA MET A 285 -13.30 -21.59 -34.51
C MET A 285 -13.34 -22.91 -35.28
N GLU A 286 -13.12 -22.90 -36.60
CA GLU A 286 -13.14 -24.12 -37.43
C GLU A 286 -12.12 -25.18 -36.99
N ASN A 287 -11.04 -24.79 -36.32
CA ASN A 287 -9.97 -25.70 -35.91
C ASN A 287 -10.18 -26.36 -34.52
N GLU A 288 -11.06 -25.84 -33.65
CA GLU A 288 -11.16 -26.29 -32.23
C GLU A 288 -12.59 -26.28 -31.65
N LEU A 289 -13.58 -26.67 -32.46
CA LEU A 289 -15.00 -26.40 -32.23
C LEU A 289 -15.69 -27.20 -31.09
N LYS A 290 -14.99 -28.01 -30.29
CA LYS A 290 -15.60 -28.80 -29.19
C LYS A 290 -15.14 -28.46 -27.76
N CYS A 291 -13.92 -27.95 -27.55
CA CYS A 291 -13.44 -27.63 -26.20
C CYS A 291 -13.83 -26.22 -25.74
N ARG A 292 -13.77 -25.21 -26.64
CA ARG A 292 -13.95 -23.80 -26.24
C ARG A 292 -15.39 -23.37 -25.95
N LEU A 293 -16.42 -24.09 -26.44
CA LEU A 293 -17.83 -23.77 -26.12
C LEU A 293 -18.19 -24.10 -24.66
N GLN A 294 -17.50 -25.06 -24.04
CA GLN A 294 -17.61 -25.32 -22.60
C GLN A 294 -16.82 -24.31 -21.76
N GLU A 295 -15.67 -23.85 -22.26
CA GLU A 295 -14.87 -22.81 -21.58
C GLU A 295 -15.50 -21.41 -21.69
N ARG A 296 -16.24 -21.13 -22.77
CA ARG A 296 -16.97 -19.85 -22.97
C ARG A 296 -18.03 -19.58 -21.90
N GLN A 297 -18.60 -20.61 -21.28
CA GLN A 297 -19.53 -20.44 -20.15
C GLN A 297 -18.82 -19.97 -18.86
N ASN A 298 -17.49 -20.08 -18.80
CA ASN A 298 -16.65 -19.70 -17.66
C ASN A 298 -15.74 -18.49 -17.95
N LEU A 299 -15.84 -17.87 -19.14
CA LEU A 299 -14.94 -16.79 -19.52
C LEU A 299 -15.23 -15.51 -18.73
N PRO A 300 -14.18 -14.77 -18.34
CA PRO A 300 -14.33 -13.49 -17.66
C PRO A 300 -15.01 -12.48 -18.61
N ILE A 301 -15.88 -11.63 -18.05
CA ILE A 301 -16.64 -10.55 -18.70
C ILE A 301 -15.87 -9.81 -19.82
N PRO A 302 -14.56 -9.49 -19.70
CA PRO A 302 -13.85 -8.73 -20.73
C PRO A 302 -13.76 -9.44 -22.09
N GLN A 303 -13.65 -10.78 -22.13
CA GLN A 303 -13.55 -11.51 -23.40
C GLN A 303 -14.89 -11.53 -24.15
N TYR A 304 -16.00 -11.64 -23.40
CA TYR A 304 -17.34 -11.61 -23.98
C TYR A 304 -17.62 -10.33 -24.79
N ILE A 305 -17.18 -9.18 -24.27
CA ILE A 305 -17.39 -7.86 -24.92
C ILE A 305 -16.66 -7.78 -26.27
N ILE A 306 -15.43 -8.31 -26.34
CA ILE A 306 -14.62 -8.29 -27.56
C ILE A 306 -15.17 -9.31 -28.56
N ASP A 307 -15.47 -10.53 -28.11
CA ASP A 307 -16.02 -11.59 -28.96
C ASP A 307 -17.36 -11.16 -29.59
N ASP A 308 -18.25 -10.54 -28.81
CA ASP A 308 -19.53 -10.02 -29.29
C ASP A 308 -19.34 -8.92 -30.35
N ALA A 309 -18.43 -7.97 -30.11
CA ALA A 309 -18.10 -6.93 -31.08
C ALA A 309 -17.52 -7.52 -32.38
N ILE A 310 -16.65 -8.53 -32.29
CA ILE A 310 -16.07 -9.19 -33.47
C ILE A 310 -17.15 -9.95 -34.25
N GLN A 311 -18.05 -10.67 -33.57
CA GLN A 311 -19.15 -11.39 -34.21
C GLN A 311 -20.09 -10.46 -34.99
N HIS A 312 -20.36 -9.26 -34.45
CA HIS A 312 -21.17 -8.23 -35.09
C HIS A 312 -20.41 -7.36 -36.12
N ASN A 313 -19.17 -7.74 -36.49
CA ASN A 313 -18.33 -6.99 -37.43
C ASN A 313 -18.01 -5.55 -36.97
N GLN A 314 -17.87 -5.37 -35.66
CA GLN A 314 -17.51 -4.12 -34.99
C GLN A 314 -16.22 -4.25 -34.16
N GLY A 315 -15.41 -5.28 -34.43
CA GLY A 315 -14.20 -5.58 -33.67
C GLY A 315 -13.24 -4.39 -33.57
N ALA A 316 -13.06 -3.61 -34.63
CA ALA A 316 -12.17 -2.45 -34.60
C ALA A 316 -12.64 -1.33 -33.66
N PHE A 317 -13.95 -1.26 -33.38
CA PHE A 317 -14.56 -0.28 -32.50
C PHE A 317 -14.57 -0.71 -31.03
N CYS A 318 -13.93 -1.84 -30.70
CA CYS A 318 -13.91 -2.39 -29.35
C CYS A 318 -12.47 -2.52 -28.82
N ASN A 319 -12.11 -1.65 -27.89
CA ASN A 319 -10.88 -1.74 -27.11
C ASN A 319 -11.22 -1.66 -25.63
N VAL A 320 -10.74 -2.63 -24.88
CA VAL A 320 -11.11 -2.84 -23.47
C VAL A 320 -9.85 -2.75 -22.61
N VAL A 321 -9.88 -1.90 -21.58
CA VAL A 321 -8.84 -1.89 -20.54
C VAL A 321 -9.42 -2.46 -19.25
N VAL A 322 -8.67 -3.33 -18.59
CA VAL A 322 -9.07 -3.98 -17.34
C VAL A 322 -8.03 -3.66 -16.28
N THR A 323 -8.46 -3.03 -15.18
CA THR A 323 -7.57 -2.82 -14.04
C THR A 323 -7.62 -4.02 -13.11
N GLN A 324 -6.46 -4.44 -12.64
CA GLN A 324 -6.31 -5.49 -11.64
C GLN A 324 -5.36 -5.01 -10.53
N PRO A 325 -5.65 -5.30 -9.25
CA PRO A 325 -4.74 -4.94 -8.17
C PRO A 325 -3.44 -5.78 -8.20
N ARG A 326 -3.45 -6.96 -8.83
CA ARG A 326 -2.32 -7.92 -8.82
C ARG A 326 -1.87 -8.33 -10.23
N ARG A 327 -0.58 -8.65 -10.38
CA ARG A 327 0.05 -9.07 -11.66
C ARG A 327 -0.61 -10.37 -12.16
N ILE A 328 -1.14 -10.34 -13.38
CA ILE A 328 -1.94 -11.45 -13.93
C ILE A 328 -1.03 -12.45 -14.65
N LYS A 329 -1.38 -13.73 -14.56
CA LYS A 329 -0.94 -14.80 -15.45
C LYS A 329 -2.17 -15.40 -16.12
N ARG A 330 -2.08 -15.58 -17.46
CA ARG A 330 -3.02 -16.28 -18.38
C ARG A 330 -3.99 -15.39 -19.15
N CYS A 331 -3.52 -14.83 -20.27
CA CYS A 331 -4.34 -14.67 -21.47
C CYS A 331 -3.77 -15.59 -22.54
N GLU A 332 -4.62 -16.30 -23.27
CA GLU A 332 -4.24 -16.94 -24.53
C GLU A 332 -3.98 -15.82 -25.56
N ASP A 333 -2.97 -15.97 -26.43
CA ASP A 333 -2.58 -14.97 -27.45
C ASP A 333 -2.06 -13.60 -26.95
N LEU A 334 -1.16 -13.60 -25.95
CA LEU A 334 -0.43 -12.39 -25.52
C LEU A 334 0.31 -11.69 -26.66
N GLY A 335 0.20 -10.36 -26.73
CA GLY A 335 0.78 -9.54 -27.78
C GLY A 335 -0.10 -9.42 -29.04
N ASN A 336 -1.20 -10.16 -29.10
CA ASN A 336 -2.18 -10.07 -30.18
C ASN A 336 -3.52 -9.55 -29.65
N SER A 337 -4.49 -10.42 -29.33
CA SER A 337 -5.81 -10.00 -28.80
C SER A 337 -5.74 -9.53 -27.35
N CYS A 338 -4.82 -10.09 -26.56
CA CYS A 338 -4.60 -9.70 -25.17
C CYS A 338 -3.21 -9.11 -24.97
N GLY A 339 -3.09 -8.22 -23.99
CA GLY A 339 -1.81 -7.79 -23.46
C GLY A 339 -1.91 -7.44 -21.99
N TYR A 340 -0.75 -7.17 -21.39
CA TYR A 340 -0.68 -6.61 -20.05
C TYR A 340 0.34 -5.49 -19.95
N SER A 341 0.12 -4.58 -19.01
CA SER A 341 1.05 -3.51 -18.68
C SER A 341 1.09 -3.31 -17.17
N VAL A 342 2.24 -3.64 -16.59
CA VAL A 342 2.56 -3.37 -15.19
C VAL A 342 3.81 -2.51 -15.12
N ARG A 343 4.15 -1.99 -13.94
CA ARG A 343 5.36 -1.18 -13.81
C ARG A 343 6.60 -2.01 -14.21
N PHE A 344 7.40 -1.46 -15.13
CA PHE A 344 8.63 -2.06 -15.68
C PHE A 344 8.44 -3.25 -16.64
N GLU A 345 7.21 -3.68 -16.92
CA GLU A 345 6.99 -4.84 -17.79
C GLU A 345 5.67 -4.69 -18.54
N SER A 346 5.72 -4.74 -19.88
CA SER A 346 4.53 -4.64 -20.72
C SER A 346 4.66 -5.49 -21.98
N ILE A 347 3.59 -6.22 -22.30
CA ILE A 347 3.35 -6.83 -23.60
C ILE A 347 2.03 -6.23 -24.09
N LEU A 348 2.11 -5.26 -25.01
CA LEU A 348 0.94 -4.57 -25.52
C LEU A 348 0.23 -5.42 -26.57
N PRO A 349 -1.12 -5.40 -26.61
CA PRO A 349 -1.86 -6.07 -27.66
C PRO A 349 -1.81 -5.25 -28.97
N ARG A 350 -2.44 -5.79 -30.02
CA ARG A 350 -2.69 -5.07 -31.27
C ARG A 350 -3.53 -3.79 -31.01
N PRO A 351 -3.53 -2.79 -31.90
CA PRO A 351 -4.21 -1.51 -31.64
C PRO A 351 -5.75 -1.54 -31.58
N TYR A 352 -6.37 -2.55 -32.20
CA TYR A 352 -7.82 -2.62 -32.41
C TYR A 352 -8.39 -3.98 -32.03
N GLY A 353 -9.60 -4.01 -31.45
CA GLY A 353 -10.26 -5.27 -31.13
C GLY A 353 -9.53 -6.05 -30.05
N SER A 354 -9.02 -5.36 -29.02
CA SER A 354 -8.09 -5.97 -28.07
C SER A 354 -8.29 -5.58 -26.61
N LEU A 355 -7.71 -6.40 -25.75
CA LEU A 355 -7.79 -6.33 -24.30
C LEU A 355 -6.44 -5.97 -23.70
N LEU A 356 -6.38 -4.93 -22.88
CA LEU A 356 -5.20 -4.61 -22.08
C LEU A 356 -5.51 -4.76 -20.59
N PHE A 357 -4.81 -5.67 -19.94
CA PHE A 357 -4.79 -5.75 -18.49
C PHE A 357 -3.72 -4.83 -17.90
N CYS A 358 -4.02 -4.05 -16.88
CA CYS A 358 -3.01 -3.22 -16.23
C CYS A 358 -3.26 -3.04 -14.74
N THR A 359 -2.25 -2.60 -14.00
CA THR A 359 -2.51 -2.10 -12.65
C THR A 359 -3.20 -0.74 -12.71
N VAL A 360 -3.96 -0.41 -11.66
CA VAL A 360 -4.66 0.89 -11.54
C VAL A 360 -3.68 2.07 -11.75
N GLY A 361 -2.49 2.00 -11.14
CA GLY A 361 -1.46 3.03 -11.30
C GLY A 361 -0.95 3.21 -12.73
N VAL A 362 -0.91 2.15 -13.55
CA VAL A 362 -0.56 2.26 -14.97
C VAL A 362 -1.67 2.95 -15.75
N LEU A 363 -2.94 2.64 -15.46
CA LEU A 363 -4.07 3.33 -16.08
C LEU A 363 -4.07 4.81 -15.72
N LEU A 364 -3.88 5.17 -14.45
CA LEU A 364 -3.78 6.56 -14.00
C LEU A 364 -2.71 7.35 -14.76
N ARG A 365 -1.55 6.74 -15.05
CA ARG A 365 -0.52 7.37 -15.88
C ARG A 365 -0.96 7.53 -17.34
N LYS A 366 -1.70 6.57 -17.90
CA LYS A 366 -2.26 6.70 -19.26
C LYS A 366 -3.30 7.83 -19.37
N LEU A 367 -4.06 8.11 -18.30
CA LEU A 367 -5.02 9.22 -18.28
C LEU A 367 -4.37 10.58 -18.55
N GLU A 368 -3.08 10.76 -18.26
CA GLU A 368 -2.34 11.99 -18.59
C GLU A 368 -2.36 12.31 -20.10
N SER A 369 -2.33 11.27 -20.95
CA SER A 369 -2.42 11.37 -22.41
C SER A 369 -3.86 11.29 -22.97
N GLY A 370 -4.84 11.06 -22.09
CA GLY A 370 -6.24 10.78 -22.45
C GLY A 370 -6.53 9.29 -22.71
N LEU A 371 -7.81 8.95 -22.84
CA LEU A 371 -8.30 7.59 -23.14
C LEU A 371 -8.84 7.47 -24.58
N ARG A 372 -8.16 8.11 -25.53
CA ARG A 372 -8.57 8.09 -26.93
C ARG A 372 -8.54 6.67 -27.50
N GLY A 373 -9.66 6.26 -28.08
CA GLY A 373 -9.79 4.94 -28.71
C GLY A 373 -10.02 3.79 -27.74
N ILE A 374 -10.29 4.07 -26.47
CA ILE A 374 -10.73 3.07 -25.48
C ILE A 374 -12.26 3.11 -25.40
N SER A 375 -12.90 1.98 -25.66
CA SER A 375 -14.37 1.86 -25.66
C SER A 375 -14.93 1.49 -24.29
N HIS A 376 -14.23 0.59 -23.57
CA HIS A 376 -14.66 0.03 -22.30
C HIS A 376 -13.52 0.10 -21.27
N VAL A 377 -13.84 0.54 -20.06
CA VAL A 377 -12.94 0.49 -18.89
C VAL A 377 -13.58 -0.44 -17.87
N ILE A 378 -12.86 -1.49 -17.48
CA ILE A 378 -13.30 -2.43 -16.46
C ILE A 378 -12.45 -2.22 -15.23
N VAL A 379 -13.08 -1.86 -14.12
CA VAL A 379 -12.41 -1.73 -12.83
C VAL A 379 -12.73 -2.97 -12.01
N ASP A 380 -11.76 -3.89 -11.91
CA ASP A 380 -11.91 -5.08 -11.09
C ASP A 380 -11.50 -4.85 -9.63
N GLU A 381 -12.03 -5.69 -8.74
CA GLU A 381 -11.73 -5.72 -7.31
C GLU A 381 -11.94 -4.37 -6.60
N ILE A 382 -13.01 -3.66 -6.97
CA ILE A 382 -13.34 -2.34 -6.39
C ILE A 382 -13.54 -2.38 -4.86
N HIS A 383 -13.77 -3.57 -4.30
CA HIS A 383 -13.97 -3.78 -2.88
C HIS A 383 -12.67 -3.67 -2.05
N GLU A 384 -11.48 -3.71 -2.67
CA GLU A 384 -10.22 -3.52 -1.94
C GLU A 384 -10.05 -2.08 -1.41
N ARG A 385 -10.80 -1.10 -1.95
CA ARG A 385 -10.80 0.32 -1.53
C ARG A 385 -9.40 0.95 -1.45
N ASP A 386 -8.50 0.56 -2.36
CA ASP A 386 -7.20 1.21 -2.51
C ASP A 386 -7.35 2.67 -2.95
N ILE A 387 -6.46 3.54 -2.47
CA ILE A 387 -6.49 4.98 -2.77
C ILE A 387 -6.45 5.26 -4.27
N ASN A 388 -5.70 4.47 -5.05
CA ASN A 388 -5.61 4.68 -6.49
C ASN A 388 -6.91 4.28 -7.19
N THR A 389 -7.59 3.24 -6.67
CA THR A 389 -8.88 2.79 -7.20
C THR A 389 -9.95 3.83 -6.92
N ASP A 390 -10.07 4.31 -5.68
CA ASP A 390 -11.02 5.36 -5.32
C ASP A 390 -10.76 6.64 -6.14
N PHE A 391 -9.50 7.02 -6.35
CA PHE A 391 -9.14 8.16 -7.21
C PHE A 391 -9.52 7.92 -8.69
N LEU A 392 -9.27 6.73 -9.22
CA LEU A 392 -9.68 6.36 -10.58
C LEU A 392 -11.21 6.45 -10.74
N LEU A 393 -11.98 6.01 -9.76
CA LEU A 393 -13.45 6.06 -9.80
C LEU A 393 -13.97 7.50 -9.87
N VAL A 394 -13.34 8.45 -9.16
CA VAL A 394 -13.66 9.89 -9.28
C VAL A 394 -13.47 10.37 -10.72
N LEU A 395 -12.31 10.07 -11.31
CA LEU A 395 -12.00 10.48 -12.68
C LEU A 395 -12.96 9.85 -13.70
N LEU A 396 -13.27 8.56 -13.56
CA LEU A 396 -14.22 7.88 -14.44
C LEU A 396 -15.64 8.41 -14.30
N CYS A 397 -16.08 8.77 -13.10
CA CYS A 397 -17.38 9.38 -12.86
C CYS A 397 -17.52 10.72 -13.61
N ASP A 398 -16.51 11.58 -13.52
CA ASP A 398 -16.45 12.84 -14.26
C ASP A 398 -16.41 12.61 -15.79
N MET A 399 -15.67 11.61 -16.24
CA MET A 399 -15.62 11.25 -17.67
C MET A 399 -16.97 10.72 -18.19
N LEU A 400 -17.69 9.91 -17.43
CA LEU A 400 -19.01 9.40 -17.82
C LEU A 400 -20.05 10.52 -17.98
N ASN A 401 -19.98 11.56 -17.15
CA ASN A 401 -20.80 12.75 -17.29
C ASN A 401 -20.54 13.51 -18.60
N ALA A 402 -19.29 13.51 -19.07
CA ALA A 402 -18.89 14.19 -20.30
C ALA A 402 -19.06 13.34 -21.57
N TYR A 403 -18.89 12.02 -21.45
CA TYR A 403 -18.76 11.10 -22.57
C TYR A 403 -19.73 9.91 -22.44
N SER A 404 -20.95 10.09 -22.94
CA SER A 404 -22.03 9.08 -22.87
C SER A 404 -21.74 7.76 -23.62
N GLN A 405 -20.78 7.78 -24.55
CA GLN A 405 -20.36 6.61 -25.32
C GLN A 405 -19.31 5.75 -24.60
N LEU A 406 -18.57 6.30 -23.64
CA LEU A 406 -17.63 5.52 -22.83
C LEU A 406 -18.42 4.54 -21.95
N LYS A 407 -17.98 3.28 -21.90
CA LYS A 407 -18.57 2.26 -21.02
C LYS A 407 -17.63 1.96 -19.87
N VAL A 408 -18.14 2.00 -18.64
CA VAL A 408 -17.41 1.61 -17.44
C VAL A 408 -18.13 0.44 -16.80
N ILE A 409 -17.38 -0.61 -16.46
CA ILE A 409 -17.88 -1.81 -15.78
C ILE A 409 -17.12 -1.93 -14.47
N LEU A 410 -17.86 -2.02 -13.36
CA LEU A 410 -17.30 -2.22 -12.04
C LEU A 410 -17.52 -3.67 -11.64
N MET A 411 -16.46 -4.38 -11.28
CA MET A 411 -16.52 -5.77 -10.86
C MET A 411 -16.11 -5.88 -9.38
N SER A 412 -16.86 -6.69 -8.64
CA SER A 412 -16.65 -6.92 -7.21
C SER A 412 -17.11 -8.32 -6.84
N ALA A 413 -16.36 -9.00 -5.98
CA ALA A 413 -16.78 -10.24 -5.36
C ALA A 413 -17.76 -10.04 -4.18
N THR A 414 -17.86 -8.82 -3.62
CA THR A 414 -18.59 -8.56 -2.36
C THR A 414 -19.94 -7.86 -2.55
N ILE A 415 -20.80 -8.00 -1.52
CA ILE A 415 -22.25 -7.74 -1.56
C ILE A 415 -22.65 -6.26 -1.47
N ASP A 416 -21.80 -5.35 -0.95
CA ASP A 416 -22.21 -3.93 -0.80
C ASP A 416 -22.07 -3.13 -2.10
N VAL A 417 -22.94 -3.46 -3.06
CA VAL A 417 -23.09 -2.79 -4.37
C VAL A 417 -23.90 -1.49 -4.28
N THR A 418 -24.59 -1.25 -3.16
CA THR A 418 -25.51 -0.12 -3.00
C THR A 418 -24.75 1.21 -3.03
N LEU A 419 -23.61 1.27 -2.35
CA LEU A 419 -22.75 2.46 -2.33
C LEU A 419 -22.30 2.84 -3.74
N PHE A 420 -21.77 1.88 -4.51
CA PHE A 420 -21.28 2.13 -5.88
C PHE A 420 -22.41 2.49 -6.83
N ARG A 421 -23.58 1.85 -6.69
CA ARG A 421 -24.76 2.20 -7.47
C ARG A 421 -25.19 3.64 -7.25
N GLN A 422 -25.27 4.08 -6.00
CA GLN A 422 -25.63 5.46 -5.67
C GLN A 422 -24.58 6.47 -6.20
N TYR A 423 -23.31 6.12 -6.11
CA TYR A 423 -22.22 6.96 -6.60
C TYR A 423 -22.22 7.11 -8.14
N PHE A 424 -22.48 6.03 -8.88
CA PHE A 424 -22.54 6.02 -10.35
C PHE A 424 -23.97 6.16 -10.90
N PHE A 425 -24.66 7.24 -10.55
CA PHE A 425 -25.94 7.65 -11.15
C PHE A 425 -27.05 6.57 -11.14
N ASN A 426 -27.11 5.74 -10.10
CA ASN A 426 -28.03 4.61 -10.00
C ASN A 426 -27.87 3.57 -11.14
N CYS A 427 -26.62 3.21 -11.47
CA CYS A 427 -26.30 2.23 -12.50
C CYS A 427 -26.97 0.85 -12.31
N SER A 428 -27.02 0.07 -13.39
CA SER A 428 -27.59 -1.28 -13.39
C SER A 428 -26.66 -2.26 -12.69
N ILE A 429 -27.24 -3.16 -11.90
CA ILE A 429 -26.53 -4.24 -11.22
C ILE A 429 -26.86 -5.56 -11.91
N VAL A 430 -25.83 -6.35 -12.19
CA VAL A 430 -25.97 -7.72 -12.70
C VAL A 430 -25.34 -8.65 -11.68
N GLU A 431 -26.16 -9.47 -11.04
CA GLU A 431 -25.70 -10.50 -10.11
C GLU A 431 -25.43 -11.78 -10.90
N ILE A 432 -24.19 -12.25 -10.82
CA ILE A 432 -23.76 -13.50 -11.45
C ILE A 432 -23.65 -14.55 -10.36
N GLU A 433 -24.54 -15.53 -10.36
CA GLU A 433 -24.47 -16.66 -9.43
C GLU A 433 -23.22 -17.50 -9.74
N GLY A 434 -22.24 -17.45 -8.84
CA GLY A 434 -21.06 -18.30 -8.94
C GLY A 434 -21.39 -19.76 -8.67
N ARG A 435 -20.83 -20.67 -9.47
CA ARG A 435 -20.76 -22.10 -9.12
C ARG A 435 -19.52 -22.33 -8.28
N THR A 436 -19.58 -22.03 -6.99
CA THR A 436 -18.57 -22.53 -6.07
C THR A 436 -18.89 -23.98 -5.72
N PHE A 437 -17.85 -24.80 -5.62
CA PHE A 437 -18.00 -26.09 -4.94
C PHE A 437 -18.28 -25.81 -3.47
N GLY A 438 -19.13 -26.61 -2.83
CA GLY A 438 -19.41 -26.45 -1.41
C GLY A 438 -18.12 -26.56 -0.60
N VAL A 439 -17.66 -25.44 -0.04
CA VAL A 439 -16.51 -25.40 0.86
C VAL A 439 -17.02 -25.63 2.27
N ARG A 440 -16.45 -26.63 2.97
CA ARG A 440 -16.73 -26.83 4.40
C ARG A 440 -15.81 -25.92 5.21
N GLU A 441 -16.41 -25.13 6.09
CA GLU A 441 -15.71 -24.23 6.99
C GLU A 441 -15.55 -24.89 8.36
N TYR A 442 -14.40 -24.65 8.98
CA TYR A 442 -14.07 -25.10 10.33
C TYR A 442 -13.48 -23.92 11.09
N PHE A 443 -14.03 -23.59 12.25
CA PHE A 443 -13.52 -22.56 13.14
C PHE A 443 -12.50 -23.13 14.13
N LEU A 444 -11.92 -22.28 14.97
CA LEU A 444 -10.84 -22.67 15.88
C LEU A 444 -11.27 -23.80 16.83
N GLU A 445 -12.49 -23.71 17.36
CA GLU A 445 -13.10 -24.69 18.24
C GLU A 445 -13.30 -26.05 17.56
N ASP A 446 -13.70 -26.06 16.28
CA ASP A 446 -13.80 -27.27 15.48
C ASP A 446 -12.43 -27.93 15.31
N MET A 447 -11.42 -27.12 14.96
CA MET A 447 -10.06 -27.60 14.70
C MET A 447 -9.42 -28.19 15.96
N ILE A 448 -9.58 -27.53 17.12
CA ILE A 448 -9.05 -28.02 18.40
C ILE A 448 -9.72 -29.35 18.77
N GLN A 449 -11.04 -29.45 18.61
CA GLN A 449 -11.79 -30.66 18.91
C GLN A 449 -11.43 -31.81 17.96
N LEU A 450 -11.35 -31.53 16.66
CA LEU A 450 -11.04 -32.51 15.62
C LEU A 450 -9.65 -33.13 15.81
N LEU A 451 -8.68 -32.28 16.17
CA LEU A 451 -7.28 -32.69 16.37
C LEU A 451 -7.02 -33.22 17.78
N ASN A 452 -7.98 -33.13 18.71
CA ASN A 452 -7.75 -33.25 20.15
C ASN A 452 -6.52 -32.45 20.61
N PHE A 453 -6.36 -31.24 20.05
CA PHE A 453 -5.17 -30.43 20.24
C PHE A 453 -5.09 -29.94 21.69
N GLN A 454 -3.93 -30.10 22.31
CA GLN A 454 -3.61 -29.54 23.61
C GLN A 454 -2.35 -28.68 23.44
N PRO A 455 -2.42 -27.36 23.69
CA PRO A 455 -1.23 -26.53 23.64
C PRO A 455 -0.21 -27.12 24.60
N MET A 456 1.02 -27.35 24.13
CA MET A 456 2.06 -27.81 25.02
C MET A 456 2.28 -26.70 26.05
N ASN A 457 2.11 -27.00 27.33
CA ASN A 457 2.38 -26.07 28.43
C ASN A 457 3.83 -25.62 28.32
N SER A 458 4.06 -24.54 27.58
CA SER A 458 5.35 -23.91 27.56
C SER A 458 5.59 -23.46 29.00
N LEU A 459 6.74 -23.86 29.55
CA LEU A 459 7.27 -23.36 30.81
C LEU A 459 7.35 -21.81 30.85
N THR A 460 7.04 -21.13 29.74
CA THR A 460 6.83 -19.68 29.65
C THR A 460 5.61 -19.18 30.41
N SER A 461 4.52 -19.93 30.61
CA SER A 461 3.32 -19.38 31.29
C SER A 461 3.58 -19.08 32.78
N ARG A 462 4.46 -19.82 33.46
CA ARG A 462 4.91 -19.49 34.83
C ARG A 462 5.90 -18.33 34.88
N LYS A 463 6.70 -18.10 33.84
CA LYS A 463 7.63 -16.96 33.75
C LYS A 463 6.97 -15.68 33.21
N GLN A 464 5.95 -15.80 32.35
CA GLN A 464 5.15 -14.69 31.83
C GLN A 464 4.13 -14.20 32.84
N ASN A 465 3.48 -15.07 33.63
CA ASN A 465 2.62 -14.60 34.73
C ASN A 465 3.41 -13.87 35.84
N ASN A 466 4.65 -14.27 36.12
CA ASN A 466 5.52 -13.51 37.03
C ASN A 466 6.03 -12.21 36.42
N LYS A 467 6.31 -12.16 35.10
CA LYS A 467 6.68 -10.92 34.40
C LYS A 467 5.50 -9.95 34.21
N ASN A 468 4.30 -10.46 33.94
CA ASN A 468 3.09 -9.65 33.82
C ASN A 468 2.66 -9.09 35.16
N ARG A 469 2.75 -9.85 36.27
CA ARG A 469 2.56 -9.27 37.62
C ARG A 469 3.55 -8.14 37.91
N GLN A 470 4.83 -8.32 37.55
CA GLN A 470 5.85 -7.29 37.73
C GLN A 470 5.73 -6.08 36.78
N LEU A 471 5.11 -6.23 35.61
CA LEU A 471 4.85 -5.13 34.67
C LEU A 471 3.53 -4.41 34.97
N GLN A 472 2.58 -5.10 35.60
CA GLN A 472 1.28 -4.56 36.00
C GLN A 472 1.39 -3.81 37.33
N ASP A 473 2.22 -4.29 38.26
CA ASP A 473 2.55 -3.56 39.51
C ASP A 473 3.41 -2.29 39.26
N ASP A 474 4.10 -2.19 38.11
CA ASP A 474 4.93 -1.03 37.72
C ASP A 474 4.15 0.04 36.91
N ASP A 475 2.98 -0.29 36.34
CA ASP A 475 2.07 0.68 35.71
C ASP A 475 1.20 1.41 36.76
N ASP A 476 0.98 0.80 37.95
CA ASP A 476 0.19 1.37 39.05
C ASP A 476 0.95 2.42 39.91
N ASP A 477 2.27 2.57 39.77
CA ASP A 477 3.08 3.59 40.50
C ASP A 477 3.14 4.96 39.80
N LEU A 478 2.49 5.11 38.63
CA LEU A 478 2.33 6.39 37.95
C LEU A 478 0.91 6.92 38.17
N GLY A 479 0.67 7.42 39.39
CA GLY A 479 -0.61 7.97 39.84
C GLY A 479 -1.32 8.86 38.81
N TYR A 480 -2.30 8.28 38.14
CA TYR A 480 -3.42 8.96 37.50
C TYR A 480 -4.67 8.11 37.74
N GLU A 481 -5.46 8.54 38.72
CA GLU A 481 -6.82 8.06 38.96
C GLU A 481 -7.69 8.45 37.75
N ASP A 482 -7.83 7.54 36.77
CA ASP A 482 -9.07 7.41 36.00
C ASP A 482 -9.17 6.00 35.39
N SER A 483 -9.11 5.00 36.26
CA SER A 483 -9.33 3.58 35.93
C SER A 483 -10.77 3.17 36.24
N GLN A 484 -11.75 3.94 35.74
CA GLN A 484 -13.18 3.63 35.85
C GLN A 484 -13.89 3.73 34.50
N ALA A 485 -13.24 3.22 33.45
CA ALA A 485 -13.95 2.67 32.30
C ALA A 485 -13.47 1.23 32.15
N ASP A 486 -14.23 0.30 32.75
CA ASP A 486 -14.03 -1.13 32.55
C ASP A 486 -14.01 -1.42 31.04
N ASP A 487 -12.83 -1.85 30.57
CA ASP A 487 -12.55 -2.26 29.19
C ASP A 487 -13.44 -3.45 28.78
N ILE A 488 -14.62 -3.17 28.20
CA ILE A 488 -15.46 -4.20 27.56
C ILE A 488 -14.81 -4.71 26.25
N GLU A 489 -13.82 -4.00 25.69
CA GLU A 489 -13.30 -4.24 24.34
C GLU A 489 -12.08 -5.19 24.25
N ASP A 490 -11.49 -5.63 25.37
CA ASP A 490 -10.33 -6.54 25.41
C ASP A 490 -10.70 -7.95 25.94
N VAL A 491 -11.95 -8.38 25.72
CA VAL A 491 -12.40 -9.73 26.07
C VAL A 491 -11.69 -10.74 25.17
N ASN A 492 -10.99 -11.69 25.77
CA ASN A 492 -10.41 -12.83 25.05
C ASN A 492 -11.55 -13.71 24.51
N CYS A 493 -11.86 -13.57 23.22
CA CYS A 493 -12.83 -14.38 22.49
C CYS A 493 -12.49 -15.87 22.52
N ASN A 494 -11.21 -16.25 22.61
CA ASN A 494 -10.81 -17.66 22.78
C ASN A 494 -11.30 -18.27 24.12
N ALA A 495 -11.73 -17.47 25.09
CA ALA A 495 -12.36 -17.96 26.32
C ALA A 495 -13.87 -18.21 26.17
N ILE A 496 -14.48 -17.75 25.07
CA ILE A 496 -15.90 -17.89 24.77
C ILE A 496 -16.07 -19.08 23.84
N CYS A 497 -16.63 -20.18 24.35
CA CYS A 497 -16.87 -21.39 23.57
C CYS A 497 -18.32 -21.84 23.71
N GLY A 498 -18.92 -22.31 22.61
CA GLY A 498 -20.28 -22.86 22.58
C GLY A 498 -20.44 -24.10 23.47
N LYS A 499 -21.68 -24.39 23.88
CA LYS A 499 -21.98 -25.53 24.77
C LYS A 499 -21.89 -26.89 24.05
N GLU A 500 -21.83 -26.86 22.73
CA GLU A 500 -21.73 -27.99 21.82
C GLU A 500 -20.33 -28.60 21.78
N TYR A 501 -19.30 -27.88 22.25
CA TYR A 501 -17.91 -28.36 22.29
C TYR A 501 -17.54 -28.96 23.64
N SER A 502 -16.54 -29.84 23.64
CA SER A 502 -16.06 -30.47 24.86
C SER A 502 -15.42 -29.47 25.83
N ARG A 503 -15.49 -29.75 27.14
CA ARG A 503 -14.80 -28.93 28.16
C ARG A 503 -13.28 -28.89 27.94
N GLN A 504 -12.71 -29.94 27.34
CA GLN A 504 -11.28 -30.00 27.02
C GLN A 504 -10.94 -29.06 25.85
N THR A 505 -11.82 -28.97 24.85
CA THR A 505 -11.71 -28.03 23.73
C THR A 505 -11.73 -26.59 24.25
N ALA A 506 -12.73 -26.25 25.07
CA ALA A 506 -12.85 -24.91 25.65
C ALA A 506 -11.62 -24.54 26.50
N ALA A 507 -11.11 -25.49 27.30
CA ALA A 507 -9.90 -25.27 28.10
C ALA A 507 -8.66 -25.05 27.23
N ALA A 508 -8.46 -25.85 26.18
CA ALA A 508 -7.34 -25.69 25.24
C ALA A 508 -7.41 -24.37 24.46
N MET A 509 -8.60 -23.98 24.00
CA MET A 509 -8.83 -22.73 23.28
C MET A 509 -8.49 -21.53 24.16
N SER A 510 -8.93 -21.52 25.42
CA SER A 510 -8.66 -20.43 26.37
C SER A 510 -7.17 -20.21 26.68
N GLN A 511 -6.32 -21.21 26.42
CA GLN A 511 -4.87 -21.13 26.61
C GLN A 511 -4.13 -20.58 25.39
N LEU A 512 -4.78 -20.50 24.23
CA LEU A 512 -4.21 -19.93 23.02
C LEU A 512 -4.33 -18.41 23.01
N SER A 513 -3.26 -17.75 22.59
CA SER A 513 -3.25 -16.29 22.39
C SER A 513 -3.82 -15.94 21.02
N GLU A 514 -4.75 -14.98 20.98
CA GLU A 514 -5.34 -14.46 19.73
C GLU A 514 -4.34 -13.69 18.87
N LYS A 515 -3.32 -13.12 19.52
CA LYS A 515 -2.37 -12.20 18.88
C LYS A 515 -1.13 -12.92 18.36
N SER A 516 -0.91 -14.17 18.75
CA SER A 516 0.26 -14.94 18.33
C SER A 516 -0.16 -16.23 17.61
N LEU A 517 0.50 -16.49 16.48
CA LEU A 517 0.21 -17.66 15.66
C LEU A 517 0.84 -18.91 16.28
N SER A 518 0.03 -19.94 16.55
CA SER A 518 0.53 -21.22 17.05
C SER A 518 1.02 -22.10 15.90
N PHE A 519 2.35 -22.19 15.71
CA PHE A 519 2.94 -23.07 14.68
C PHE A 519 2.63 -24.55 14.93
N GLN A 520 2.51 -24.96 16.20
CA GLN A 520 2.13 -26.32 16.59
C GLN A 520 0.73 -26.68 16.10
N LEU A 521 -0.22 -25.74 16.18
CA LEU A 521 -1.58 -25.98 15.71
C LEU A 521 -1.61 -26.12 14.18
N ILE A 522 -0.87 -25.28 13.46
CA ILE A 522 -0.77 -25.37 12.00
C ILE A 522 -0.13 -26.70 11.59
N GLU A 523 0.93 -27.13 12.28
CA GLU A 523 1.57 -28.42 12.03
C GLU A 523 0.62 -29.61 12.23
N ALA A 524 -0.14 -29.60 13.34
CA ALA A 524 -1.14 -30.62 13.63
C ALA A 524 -2.24 -30.65 12.55
N LEU A 525 -2.68 -29.48 12.09
CA LEU A 525 -3.67 -29.34 11.03
C LEU A 525 -3.15 -29.89 9.69
N ILE A 526 -1.95 -29.50 9.26
CA ILE A 526 -1.37 -30.02 8.01
C ILE A 526 -1.19 -31.53 8.11
N SER A 527 -0.69 -32.03 9.23
CA SER A 527 -0.52 -33.48 9.47
C SER A 527 -1.84 -34.24 9.37
N TYR A 528 -2.93 -33.64 9.85
CA TYR A 528 -4.27 -34.20 9.72
C TYR A 528 -4.79 -34.13 8.28
N ILE A 529 -4.63 -33.01 7.58
CA ILE A 529 -5.03 -32.88 6.17
C ILE A 529 -4.30 -33.92 5.30
N CYS A 530 -2.99 -34.06 5.47
CA CYS A 530 -2.20 -35.07 4.77
C CYS A 530 -2.60 -36.52 5.14
N SER A 531 -3.28 -36.75 6.28
CA SER A 531 -3.82 -38.06 6.62
C SER A 531 -5.16 -38.38 5.94
N LEU A 532 -5.85 -37.36 5.43
CA LEU A 532 -7.15 -37.52 4.76
C LEU A 532 -7.01 -37.78 3.26
N SER A 533 -6.03 -37.15 2.61
CA SER A 533 -5.81 -37.25 1.17
C SER A 533 -4.36 -36.90 0.83
N ASP A 534 -3.78 -37.63 -0.12
CA ASP A 534 -2.48 -37.33 -0.71
C ASP A 534 -2.59 -36.34 -1.89
N ASP A 535 -3.81 -36.05 -2.35
CA ASP A 535 -4.07 -35.13 -3.46
C ASP A 535 -4.71 -33.83 -2.97
N GLY A 536 -4.22 -32.70 -3.51
CA GLY A 536 -4.64 -31.33 -3.17
C GLY A 536 -3.52 -30.43 -2.61
N ALA A 537 -3.48 -29.18 -3.07
CA ALA A 537 -2.55 -28.18 -2.54
C ALA A 537 -3.13 -27.52 -1.27
N ILE A 538 -2.26 -27.24 -0.28
CA ILE A 538 -2.62 -26.51 0.94
C ILE A 538 -2.18 -25.05 0.77
N LEU A 539 -3.13 -24.12 0.93
CA LEU A 539 -2.88 -22.68 0.91
C LEU A 539 -3.03 -22.10 2.32
N ILE A 540 -1.97 -21.49 2.86
CA ILE A 540 -1.96 -20.87 4.19
C ILE A 540 -1.85 -19.35 4.04
N PHE A 541 -2.84 -18.63 4.54
CA PHE A 541 -2.82 -17.16 4.57
C PHE A 541 -2.13 -16.67 5.83
N LEU A 542 -1.10 -15.83 5.66
CA LEU A 542 -0.33 -15.23 6.75
C LEU A 542 -0.21 -13.71 6.51
N PRO A 543 -0.16 -12.88 7.56
CA PRO A 543 -0.26 -11.42 7.41
C PRO A 543 1.02 -10.77 6.88
N GLY A 544 2.17 -11.45 6.87
CA GLY A 544 3.42 -10.84 6.39
C GLY A 544 4.62 -11.77 6.29
N TRP A 545 5.66 -11.25 5.64
CA TRP A 545 6.89 -11.97 5.29
C TRP A 545 7.59 -12.63 6.47
N ASN A 546 7.66 -11.95 7.63
CA ASN A 546 8.33 -12.46 8.81
C ASN A 546 7.72 -13.79 9.30
N LEU A 547 6.39 -13.87 9.33
CA LEU A 547 5.69 -15.10 9.72
C LEU A 547 5.78 -16.18 8.64
N ILE A 548 5.73 -15.80 7.35
CA ILE A 548 5.93 -16.74 6.24
C ILE A 548 7.31 -17.40 6.35
N GLN A 549 8.37 -16.62 6.53
CA GLN A 549 9.74 -17.12 6.67
C GLN A 549 9.92 -17.92 7.96
N ALA A 550 9.34 -17.48 9.08
CA ALA A 550 9.43 -18.19 10.35
C ALA A 550 8.73 -19.56 10.26
N LEU A 551 7.53 -19.62 9.68
CA LEU A 551 6.80 -20.87 9.49
C LEU A 551 7.51 -21.79 8.48
N LEU A 552 8.04 -21.24 7.39
CA LEU A 552 8.84 -22.01 6.43
C LEU A 552 10.06 -22.65 7.08
N LYS A 553 10.82 -21.88 7.89
CA LYS A 553 11.97 -22.41 8.63
C LYS A 553 11.55 -23.45 9.66
N TYR A 554 10.41 -23.24 10.33
CA TYR A 554 9.85 -24.22 11.26
C TYR A 554 9.59 -25.55 10.56
N PHE A 555 8.96 -25.55 9.38
CA PHE A 555 8.72 -26.78 8.62
C PHE A 555 10.01 -27.41 8.08
N GLN A 556 10.94 -26.63 7.55
CA GLN A 556 12.22 -27.15 7.04
C GLN A 556 13.10 -27.83 8.11
N GLN A 557 12.91 -27.47 9.37
CA GLN A 557 13.61 -28.09 10.50
C GLN A 557 12.87 -29.31 11.06
N HIS A 558 11.62 -29.51 10.64
CA HIS A 558 10.78 -30.56 11.15
C HIS A 558 11.00 -31.87 10.39
N PRO A 559 11.22 -33.02 11.05
CA PRO A 559 11.62 -34.28 10.40
C PRO A 559 10.55 -34.90 9.47
N ARG A 560 9.34 -34.33 9.44
CA ARG A 560 8.19 -34.84 8.67
C ARG A 560 7.91 -34.04 7.39
N PHE A 561 8.42 -32.82 7.28
CA PHE A 561 8.08 -31.86 6.22
C PHE A 561 9.28 -31.51 5.34
#